data_AF-A0A940PM99-F1
#
_entry.id   AF-A0A940PM99-F1
#
_cell.length_a   1.000
_cell.length_b   1.000
_cell.length_c   1.000
_cell.angle_alpha   90.00
_cell.angle_beta   90.00
_cell.angle_gamma   90.00
#
_symmetry.space_group_name_H-M   'P 1'
#
loop_
_entity.id
_entity.type
_entity.pdbx_description
1 polymer ?
#
loop_
_entity_poly.entity_id
_entity_poly.type
_entity_poly.pdbx_seq_one_letter_code
_entity_poly.pdbx_strand_id
1 'polypeptide(L)'
;MEDNLEAISEKIKATISEYERLLEIIGNEPGTICRMPKTEISRLYGKSYTGTLKKLGFLERYGLIEKTTGGYVRTEKIFMRDTPFSLIPRIVLLLSERPELFNSYKQQAEVLSVSLSEIQTAWGFLSYFFGSVNSFAGEMKVTDLRG
;
A
#
# COMPACT_ATOMS: atom_id res chain seq x y z
N MET A 1 -3.00 -22.48 6.65
CA MET A 1 -2.46 -21.22 7.20
C MET A 1 -1.46 -20.61 6.21
N GLU A 2 -0.50 -21.38 5.72
CA GLU A 2 0.50 -20.92 4.73
C GLU A 2 -0.14 -20.38 3.43
N ASP A 3 -1.07 -21.12 2.81
CA ASP A 3 -1.66 -20.74 1.51
C ASP A 3 -2.36 -19.36 1.48
N ASN A 4 -3.04 -18.98 2.58
CA ASN A 4 -3.75 -17.69 2.66
C ASN A 4 -2.80 -16.51 2.94
N LEU A 5 -1.78 -16.73 3.78
CA LEU A 5 -0.75 -15.73 4.04
C LEU A 5 0.12 -15.52 2.80
N GLU A 6 0.37 -16.58 2.04
CA GLU A 6 1.06 -16.52 0.75
C GLU A 6 0.27 -15.69 -0.27
N ALA A 7 -1.04 -15.94 -0.41
CA ALA A 7 -1.90 -15.13 -1.29
C ALA A 7 -1.94 -13.64 -0.89
N ILE A 8 -2.01 -13.34 0.40
CA ILE A 8 -1.94 -11.96 0.90
C ILE A 8 -0.58 -11.34 0.57
N SER A 9 0.51 -12.06 0.83
CA SER A 9 1.88 -11.63 0.54
C SER A 9 2.08 -11.31 -0.94
N GLU A 10 1.63 -12.20 -1.83
CA GLU A 10 1.75 -12.00 -3.29
C GLU A 10 0.97 -10.77 -3.77
N LYS A 11 -0.24 -10.53 -3.26
CA LYS A 11 -1.01 -9.32 -3.56
C LYS A 11 -0.31 -8.05 -3.03
N ILE A 12 0.31 -8.08 -1.85
CA ILE A 12 1.11 -6.96 -1.33
C ILE A 12 2.29 -6.69 -2.28
N LYS A 13 3.07 -7.71 -2.63
CA LYS A 13 4.23 -7.60 -3.53
C LYS A 13 3.84 -7.05 -4.90
N ALA A 14 2.74 -7.55 -5.48
CA ALA A 14 2.21 -7.07 -6.75
C ALA A 14 1.84 -5.57 -6.66
N THR A 15 1.21 -5.16 -5.55
CA THR A 15 0.83 -3.76 -5.34
C THR A 15 2.05 -2.85 -5.19
N ILE A 16 3.08 -3.28 -4.47
CA ILE A 16 4.35 -2.54 -4.33
C ILE A 16 4.99 -2.37 -5.71
N SER A 17 5.15 -3.46 -6.45
CA SER A 17 5.74 -3.47 -7.80
C SER A 17 4.99 -2.54 -8.76
N GLU A 18 3.66 -2.47 -8.63
CA GLU A 18 2.83 -1.55 -9.41
C GLU A 18 3.11 -0.08 -9.11
N TYR A 19 3.44 0.30 -7.88
CA TYR A 19 3.80 1.68 -7.54
C TYR A 19 5.24 2.00 -7.90
N GLU A 20 6.16 1.05 -7.73
CA GLU A 20 7.56 1.20 -8.14
C GLU A 20 7.67 1.42 -9.65
N ARG A 21 6.97 0.61 -10.46
CA ARG A 21 6.90 0.81 -11.91
C ARG A 21 6.35 2.20 -12.29
N LEU A 22 5.36 2.69 -11.56
CA LEU A 22 4.82 4.03 -11.83
C LEU A 22 5.84 5.13 -11.48
N LEU A 23 6.61 4.95 -10.40
CA LEU A 23 7.71 5.85 -10.04
C LEU A 23 8.84 5.79 -11.08
N GLU A 24 9.17 4.63 -11.63
CA GLU A 24 10.16 4.49 -12.73
C GLU A 24 9.73 5.25 -13.99
N ILE A 25 8.44 5.18 -14.35
CA ILE A 25 7.86 5.94 -15.49
C ILE A 25 8.00 7.45 -15.25
N ILE A 26 7.81 7.90 -14.01
CA ILE A 26 7.97 9.32 -13.65
C ILE A 26 9.45 9.70 -13.70
N GLY A 27 10.33 8.87 -13.15
CA GLY A 27 11.77 9.05 -13.21
C GLY A 27 12.48 8.38 -12.04
N ASN A 28 13.73 7.96 -12.28
CA ASN A 28 14.54 7.28 -11.27
C ASN A 28 15.28 8.24 -10.34
N GLU A 29 15.60 9.44 -10.82
CA GLU A 29 16.36 10.43 -10.06
C GLU A 29 15.41 11.44 -9.39
N PRO A 30 15.47 11.58 -8.06
CA PRO A 30 14.80 12.67 -7.35
C PRO A 30 15.16 14.04 -7.95
N GLY A 31 14.21 14.97 -7.93
CA GLY A 31 14.39 16.32 -8.49
C GLY A 31 14.25 16.41 -10.01
N THR A 32 14.23 15.29 -10.74
CA THR A 32 13.98 15.30 -12.19
C THR A 32 12.49 15.49 -12.49
N ILE A 33 12.17 16.47 -13.34
CA ILE A 33 10.79 16.77 -13.73
C ILE A 33 10.37 15.87 -14.89
N CYS A 34 9.44 14.97 -14.62
CA CYS A 34 8.65 14.25 -15.62
C CYS A 34 7.67 15.20 -16.30
N ARG A 35 7.91 15.53 -17.57
CA ARG A 35 7.01 16.37 -18.38
C ARG A 35 5.98 15.56 -19.18
N MET A 36 5.94 14.25 -19.00
CA MET A 36 5.01 13.41 -19.76
C MET A 36 3.54 13.74 -19.41
N PRO A 37 2.66 13.85 -20.41
CA PRO A 37 1.22 13.95 -20.17
C PRO A 37 0.71 12.74 -19.40
N LYS A 38 -0.31 12.94 -18.56
CA LYS A 38 -0.94 11.85 -17.79
C LYS A 38 -1.47 10.71 -18.66
N THR A 39 -1.90 11.03 -19.88
CA THR A 39 -2.35 10.05 -20.89
C THR A 39 -1.21 9.14 -21.32
N GLU A 40 -0.02 9.70 -21.53
CA GLU A 40 1.18 8.96 -21.90
C GLU A 40 1.71 8.12 -20.73
N ILE A 41 1.73 8.69 -19.52
CA ILE A 41 2.04 7.93 -18.30
C ILE A 41 1.10 6.72 -18.18
N SER A 42 -0.20 6.91 -18.39
CA SER A 42 -1.16 5.81 -18.32
C SER A 42 -0.93 4.74 -19.39
N ARG A 43 -0.55 5.15 -20.60
CA ARG A 43 -0.23 4.25 -21.71
C ARG A 43 0.98 3.38 -21.38
N LEU A 44 2.07 3.98 -20.89
CA LEU A 44 3.29 3.28 -20.47
C LEU A 44 3.05 2.39 -19.24
N TYR A 45 2.21 2.85 -18.33
CA TYR A 45 1.84 2.10 -17.14
C TYR A 45 0.97 0.87 -17.45
N GLY A 46 0.26 0.89 -18.59
CA GLY A 46 -0.57 -0.24 -19.04
C GLY A 46 -1.84 -0.42 -18.22
N LYS A 47 -2.33 0.65 -17.57
CA LYS A 47 -3.59 0.66 -16.80
C LYS A 47 -4.53 1.72 -17.34
N SER A 48 -5.79 1.66 -16.92
CA SER A 48 -6.79 2.66 -17.28
C SER A 48 -6.38 4.05 -16.78
N TYR A 49 -6.76 5.09 -17.52
CA TYR A 49 -6.45 6.48 -17.18
C TYR A 49 -6.87 6.81 -15.74
N THR A 50 -8.11 6.50 -15.37
CA THR A 50 -8.64 6.71 -14.02
C THR A 50 -7.85 5.95 -12.95
N GLY A 51 -7.44 4.70 -13.23
CA GLY A 51 -6.62 3.91 -12.30
C GLY A 51 -5.25 4.54 -12.09
N THR A 52 -4.61 4.98 -13.16
CA THR A 52 -3.34 5.71 -13.13
C THR A 52 -3.46 7.00 -12.31
N LEU A 53 -4.51 7.80 -12.54
CA LEU A 53 -4.73 9.04 -11.79
C LEU A 53 -4.89 8.80 -10.28
N LYS A 54 -5.60 7.74 -9.88
CA LYS A 54 -5.73 7.38 -8.46
C LYS A 54 -4.39 7.07 -7.82
N LYS A 55 -3.53 6.30 -8.50
CA LYS A 55 -2.19 5.97 -8.02
C LYS A 55 -1.26 7.17 -8.00
N LEU A 56 -1.31 8.04 -9.02
CA LEU A 56 -0.58 9.32 -9.00
C LEU A 56 -1.01 10.18 -7.82
N GLY A 57 -2.32 10.29 -7.55
CA GLY A 57 -2.82 11.03 -6.40
C GLY A 57 -2.41 10.43 -5.06
N PHE A 58 -2.24 9.10 -4.98
CA PHE A 58 -1.64 8.45 -3.80
C PHE A 58 -0.18 8.87 -3.63
N LEU A 59 0.63 8.77 -4.69
CA LEU A 59 2.05 9.16 -4.65
C LEU A 59 2.21 10.65 -4.26
N GLU A 60 1.33 11.51 -4.76
CA GLU A 60 1.27 12.94 -4.42
C GLU A 60 0.89 13.16 -2.95
N ARG A 61 -0.15 12.47 -2.46
CA ARG A 61 -0.61 12.57 -1.06
C ARG A 61 0.48 12.22 -0.05
N TYR A 62 1.28 11.20 -0.33
CA TYR A 62 2.40 10.79 0.52
C TYR A 62 3.71 11.53 0.20
N GLY A 63 3.68 12.42 -0.80
CA GLY A 63 4.81 13.24 -1.21
C GLY A 63 5.95 12.45 -1.83
N LEU A 64 5.69 11.28 -2.41
CA LEU A 64 6.69 10.57 -3.22
C LEU A 64 6.92 11.26 -4.56
N ILE A 65 5.89 11.98 -5.01
CA ILE A 65 5.98 12.91 -6.13
C ILE A 65 5.32 14.23 -5.73
N GLU A 66 5.74 15.31 -6.38
CA GLU A 66 5.10 16.61 -6.28
C GLU A 66 4.65 17.07 -7.66
N LYS A 67 3.49 17.72 -7.69
CA LYS A 67 2.97 18.31 -8.93
C LYS A 67 3.60 19.69 -9.12
N THR A 68 4.19 19.90 -10.28
CA THR A 68 4.77 21.19 -10.69
C THR A 68 4.06 21.72 -11.93
N THR A 69 4.31 22.98 -12.29
CA THR A 69 3.75 23.60 -13.52
C THR A 69 4.09 22.79 -14.79
N GLY A 70 5.22 22.07 -14.79
CA GLY A 70 5.70 21.29 -15.93
C GLY A 70 5.36 19.80 -15.90
N GLY A 71 4.72 19.29 -14.85
CA GLY A 71 4.42 17.86 -14.70
C GLY A 71 4.61 17.35 -13.27
N TYR A 72 5.33 16.25 -13.10
CA TYR A 72 5.60 15.62 -11.80
C TYR A 72 7.09 15.58 -11.51
N VAL A 73 7.49 15.82 -10.26
CA VAL A 73 8.88 15.62 -9.80
C VAL A 73 8.88 14.55 -8.73
N ARG A 74 9.86 13.64 -8.78
CA ARG A 74 10.06 12.63 -7.72
C ARG A 74 10.81 13.24 -6.54
N THR A 75 10.43 12.90 -5.33
CA THR A 75 11.11 13.34 -4.10
C THR A 75 12.10 12.29 -3.61
N GLU A 76 12.83 12.61 -2.54
CA GLU A 76 13.74 11.69 -1.83
C GLU A 76 12.99 10.61 -1.01
N LYS A 77 11.66 10.64 -1.01
CA LYS A 77 10.87 9.67 -0.24
C LYS A 77 10.87 8.30 -0.91
N ILE A 78 10.95 7.27 -0.08
CA ILE A 78 11.00 5.86 -0.45
C ILE A 78 9.63 5.25 -0.19
N PHE A 79 9.06 4.58 -1.18
CA PHE A 79 7.69 4.05 -1.12
C PHE A 79 7.41 3.21 0.13
N MET A 80 8.26 2.23 0.43
CA MET A 80 8.04 1.36 1.59
C MET A 80 8.16 2.12 2.91
N ARG A 81 9.10 3.06 3.02
CA ARG A 81 9.38 3.78 4.28
C ARG A 81 8.34 4.87 4.55
N ASP A 82 7.98 5.62 3.53
CA ASP A 82 7.26 6.89 3.67
C ASP A 82 5.77 6.77 3.31
N THR A 83 5.26 5.53 3.20
CA THR A 83 3.84 5.24 3.03
C THR A 83 3.37 4.18 4.03
N PRO A 84 2.05 4.03 4.25
CA PRO A 84 1.50 3.01 5.14
C PRO A 84 1.82 1.55 4.73
N PHE A 85 2.41 1.32 3.56
CA PHE A 85 2.76 -0.02 3.08
C PHE A 85 3.81 -0.73 3.95
N SER A 86 4.70 0.00 4.65
CA SER A 86 5.60 -0.62 5.64
C SER A 86 4.87 -1.25 6.82
N LEU A 87 3.70 -0.70 7.19
CA LEU A 87 2.98 -1.13 8.37
C LEU A 87 2.10 -2.35 8.11
N ILE A 88 1.65 -2.54 6.86
CA ILE A 88 0.83 -3.69 6.46
C ILE A 88 1.47 -5.05 6.82
N PRO A 89 2.70 -5.39 6.39
CA PRO A 89 3.29 -6.70 6.72
C PRO A 89 3.50 -6.88 8.23
N ARG A 90 3.76 -5.80 8.97
CA ARG A 90 3.89 -5.83 10.44
C ARG A 90 2.57 -6.15 11.12
N ILE A 91 1.46 -5.59 10.62
CA ILE A 91 0.11 -5.92 11.10
C ILE A 91 -0.22 -7.38 10.78
N VAL A 92 0.05 -7.85 9.56
CA VAL A 92 -0.22 -9.24 9.16
C VAL A 92 0.53 -10.22 10.07
N LEU A 93 1.83 -9.99 10.31
CA LEU A 93 2.63 -10.83 11.20
C LEU A 93 2.09 -10.79 12.64
N LEU A 94 1.80 -9.60 13.16
CA LEU A 94 1.23 -9.44 14.50
C LEU A 94 -0.04 -10.28 14.68
N LEU A 95 -0.95 -10.26 13.71
CA LEU A 95 -2.21 -11.00 13.80
C LEU A 95 -2.04 -12.49 13.58
N SER A 96 -0.98 -12.92 12.88
CA SER A 96 -0.62 -14.33 12.77
C SER A 96 -0.10 -14.87 14.10
N GLU A 97 0.62 -14.07 14.87
CA GLU A 97 1.18 -14.46 16.17
C GLU A 97 0.18 -14.25 17.32
N ARG A 98 -0.66 -13.22 17.20
CA ARG A 98 -1.57 -12.72 18.23
C ARG A 98 -2.95 -12.40 17.66
N PRO A 99 -3.71 -13.41 17.22
CA PRO A 99 -5.00 -13.22 16.57
C PRO A 99 -6.04 -12.52 17.46
N GLU A 100 -5.90 -12.59 18.78
CA GLU A 100 -6.76 -11.89 19.74
C GLU A 100 -6.74 -10.37 19.57
N LEU A 101 -5.68 -9.82 18.97
CA LEU A 101 -5.52 -8.38 18.76
C LEU A 101 -6.28 -7.85 17.53
N PHE A 102 -6.90 -8.72 16.73
CA PHE A 102 -7.56 -8.35 15.46
C PHE A 102 -8.52 -7.16 15.60
N ASN A 103 -9.35 -7.16 16.65
CA ASN A 103 -10.36 -6.12 16.87
C ASN A 103 -9.87 -4.91 17.70
N SER A 104 -8.58 -4.86 18.04
CA SER A 104 -8.04 -3.87 18.98
C SER A 104 -6.94 -3.03 18.34
N TYR A 105 -7.33 -2.01 17.56
CA TYR A 105 -6.37 -1.09 16.93
C TYR A 105 -5.47 -0.37 17.94
N LYS A 106 -5.98 -0.11 19.14
CA LYS A 106 -5.20 0.49 20.23
C LYS A 106 -4.05 -0.43 20.67
N GLN A 107 -4.34 -1.71 20.92
CA GLN A 107 -3.30 -2.66 21.33
C GLN A 107 -2.34 -2.96 20.18
N GLN A 108 -2.82 -3.01 18.93
CA GLN A 108 -1.94 -3.12 17.76
C GLN A 108 -0.97 -1.93 17.68
N ALA A 109 -1.45 -0.70 17.91
CA ALA A 109 -0.62 0.50 17.93
C ALA A 109 0.44 0.46 19.03
N GLU A 110 0.05 0.02 20.24
CA GLU A 110 0.95 -0.15 21.38
C GLU A 110 2.05 -1.19 21.08
N VAL A 111 1.68 -2.38 20.59
CA VAL A 111 2.64 -3.46 20.28
C VAL A 111 3.58 -3.07 19.15
N LEU A 112 3.07 -2.40 18.11
CA LEU A 112 3.88 -1.97 16.97
C LEU A 112 4.60 -0.63 17.20
N SER A 113 4.41 0.01 18.35
CA SER A 113 4.98 1.32 18.69
C SER A 113 4.73 2.38 17.60
N VAL A 114 3.48 2.44 17.11
CA VAL A 114 3.01 3.42 16.11
C VAL A 114 1.78 4.13 16.65
N SER A 115 1.34 5.19 15.98
CA SER A 115 0.10 5.86 16.35
C SER A 115 -1.14 5.04 15.96
N LEU A 116 -2.23 5.24 16.70
CA LEU A 116 -3.54 4.68 16.36
C LEU A 116 -3.98 5.06 14.93
N SER A 117 -3.67 6.29 14.51
CA SER A 117 -4.01 6.80 13.18
C SER A 117 -3.28 6.04 12.06
N GLU A 118 -2.02 5.66 12.28
CA GLU A 118 -1.26 4.85 11.32
C GLU A 118 -1.85 3.44 11.19
N ILE A 119 -2.23 2.80 12.30
CA ILE A 119 -2.92 1.50 12.28
C ILE A 119 -4.24 1.59 11.49
N GLN A 120 -5.09 2.58 11.81
CA GLN A 120 -6.36 2.79 11.11
C GLN A 120 -6.14 3.05 9.61
N THR A 121 -5.12 3.82 9.26
CA THR A 121 -4.75 4.09 7.88
C THR A 121 -4.33 2.81 7.16
N ALA A 122 -3.45 2.01 7.75
CA ALA A 122 -3.00 0.74 7.17
C ALA A 122 -4.15 -0.26 6.99
N TRP A 123 -5.07 -0.35 7.96
CA TRP A 123 -6.30 -1.14 7.81
C TRP A 123 -7.22 -0.63 6.70
N GLY A 124 -7.33 0.69 6.54
CA GLY A 124 -8.03 1.30 5.41
C GLY A 124 -7.42 0.88 4.07
N PHE A 125 -6.09 0.80 3.98
CA PHE A 125 -5.40 0.31 2.79
C PHE A 125 -5.60 -1.18 2.55
N LEU A 126 -5.44 -2.01 3.59
CA LEU A 126 -5.78 -3.43 3.52
C LEU A 126 -7.21 -3.62 3.01
N SER A 127 -8.16 -2.84 3.51
CA SER A 127 -9.55 -2.93 3.06
C SER A 127 -9.74 -2.50 1.59
N TYR A 128 -9.03 -1.45 1.19
CA TYR A 128 -9.11 -0.95 -0.18
C TYR A 128 -8.55 -1.95 -1.21
N PHE A 129 -7.46 -2.65 -0.87
CA PHE A 129 -6.78 -3.55 -1.79
C PHE A 129 -7.29 -5.00 -1.73
N PHE A 130 -7.76 -5.46 -0.57
CA PHE A 130 -8.13 -6.86 -0.35
C PHE A 130 -9.65 -7.08 -0.21
N GLY A 131 -10.45 -6.03 -0.34
CA GLY A 131 -11.89 -6.08 -0.06
C GLY A 131 -12.19 -5.78 1.41
N SER A 132 -13.40 -6.08 1.89
CA SER A 132 -13.77 -5.67 3.26
C SER A 132 -12.80 -6.22 4.32
N VAL A 133 -12.64 -5.51 5.45
CA VAL A 133 -11.93 -6.06 6.64
C VAL A 133 -12.46 -7.43 7.01
N ASN A 134 -13.76 -7.69 6.80
CA ASN A 134 -14.38 -8.99 7.06
C ASN A 134 -13.98 -10.07 6.05
N SER A 135 -13.63 -9.69 4.82
CA SER A 135 -13.05 -10.58 3.82
C SER A 135 -11.63 -10.95 4.22
N PHE A 136 -10.84 -9.98 4.66
CA PHE A 136 -9.50 -10.23 5.21
C PHE A 136 -9.55 -11.04 6.52
N ALA A 137 -10.46 -10.68 7.44
CA ALA A 137 -10.72 -11.44 8.66
C ALA A 137 -11.19 -12.85 8.34
N GLY A 138 -12.03 -13.02 7.31
CA GLY A 138 -12.48 -14.32 6.81
C GLY A 138 -11.33 -15.13 6.23
N GLU A 139 -10.46 -14.53 5.43
CA GLU A 139 -9.22 -15.15 4.94
C GLU A 139 -8.28 -15.55 6.10
N MET A 140 -8.30 -14.80 7.23
CA MET A 140 -7.59 -15.15 8.47
C MET A 140 -8.36 -16.11 9.41
N LYS A 141 -9.69 -16.24 9.31
CA LYS A 141 -10.57 -17.03 10.20
C LYS A 141 -11.08 -18.34 9.60
N VAL A 142 -11.12 -18.50 8.27
CA VAL A 142 -11.43 -19.80 7.61
C VAL A 142 -10.42 -20.88 8.04
N THR A 143 -9.34 -20.48 8.69
CA THR A 143 -8.33 -21.30 9.36
C THR A 143 -8.68 -21.78 10.78
N ASP A 144 -9.85 -21.45 11.36
CA ASP A 144 -10.19 -21.81 12.76
C ASP A 144 -11.35 -22.82 12.89
N LEU A 145 -11.72 -23.52 11.81
CA LEU A 145 -12.76 -24.58 11.85
C LEU A 145 -12.30 -25.96 11.33
N ARG A 146 -11.00 -26.20 11.22
CA ARG A 146 -10.43 -27.54 11.01
C ARG A 146 -9.12 -27.69 11.78
N GLY A 147 -9.25 -27.95 13.08
CA GLY A 147 -8.15 -28.28 14.00
C GLY A 147 -8.70 -28.49 15.40
#